data_AF-A0A2M8G6Y5-F1
#
_entry.id   AF-A0A2M8G6Y5-F1
#
_cell.length_a   1.000
_cell.length_b   1.000
_cell.length_c   1.000
_cell.angle_alpha   90.00
_cell.angle_beta   90.00
_cell.angle_gamma   90.00
#
_symmetry.space_group_name_H-M   'P 1'
#
loop_
_entity.id
_entity.type
_entity.pdbx_description
1 polymer ?
#
loop_
_entity_poly.entity_id
_entity_poly.type
_entity_poly.pdbx_seq_one_letter_code
_entity_poly.pdbx_strand_id
1 'polypeptide(L)'
;MIIPALLKKKIVLIPGCILLLITIIIISLEYLSNSCPDAKTREIPDCHALINTYIADGDIYKTLEELLSEDPIDEDLETVINTRIFEASREELRGVNGVACSRYGFVDRNLPKAAKLYVKTHEALHLLGSGGETKTNYQAAAKHPFGMLETVFYSVYVGFKDQPLQNYPCLMAQNWVIFKTYFLHFRTQT
;
A
#
# COMPACT_ATOMS: atom_id res chain seq x y z
N MET A 1 -17.66 50.49 10.78
CA MET A 1 -17.26 49.12 11.14
C MET A 1 -17.69 48.12 10.05
N ILE A 2 -16.91 47.94 8.98
CA ILE A 2 -17.25 46.99 7.88
C ILE A 2 -16.21 45.86 7.77
N ILE A 3 -14.98 46.12 8.22
CA ILE A 3 -13.85 45.20 8.24
C ILE A 3 -14.11 43.89 9.03
N PRO A 4 -14.70 43.90 10.25
CA PRO A 4 -14.86 42.65 11.02
C PRO A 4 -15.92 41.69 10.45
N ALA A 5 -16.95 42.20 9.74
CA ALA A 5 -17.99 41.37 9.13
C ALA A 5 -17.50 40.68 7.85
N LEU A 6 -16.68 41.38 7.04
CA LEU A 6 -16.04 40.80 5.86
C LEU A 6 -14.98 39.74 6.22
N LEU A 7 -14.21 39.97 7.29
CA LEU A 7 -13.27 38.96 7.83
C LEU A 7 -14.00 37.72 8.35
N LYS A 8 -15.10 37.87 9.11
CA LYS A 8 -15.93 36.73 9.56
C LYS A 8 -16.53 35.94 8.39
N LYS A 9 -17.02 36.60 7.33
CA LYS A 9 -17.53 35.91 6.13
C LYS A 9 -16.44 35.11 5.41
N LYS A 10 -15.22 35.64 5.28
CA LYS A 10 -14.08 34.92 4.67
C LYS A 10 -13.63 33.72 5.51
N ILE A 11 -13.62 33.85 6.84
CA ILE A 11 -13.24 32.78 7.78
C ILE A 11 -14.20 31.59 7.73
N VAL A 12 -15.49 31.81 7.42
CA VAL A 12 -16.49 30.73 7.29
C VAL A 12 -16.58 30.20 5.85
N LEU A 13 -16.41 31.07 4.84
CA LEU A 13 -16.50 30.69 3.43
C LEU A 13 -15.35 29.80 2.98
N ILE A 14 -14.12 30.03 3.46
CA ILE A 14 -12.94 29.25 3.06
C ILE A 14 -13.07 27.77 3.50
N PRO A 15 -13.35 27.43 4.78
CA PRO A 15 -13.60 26.04 5.18
C PRO A 15 -14.78 25.40 4.45
N GLY A 16 -15.87 26.16 4.22
CA GLY A 16 -17.02 25.67 3.48
C GLY A 16 -16.69 25.29 2.03
N CYS A 17 -15.94 26.14 1.32
CA CYS A 17 -15.48 25.86 -0.03
C CYS A 17 -14.51 24.66 -0.08
N ILE A 18 -13.62 24.52 0.91
CA ILE A 18 -12.70 23.37 1.01
C ILE A 18 -13.48 22.07 1.20
N LEU A 19 -14.44 22.05 2.14
CA LEU A 19 -15.28 20.87 2.37
C LEU A 19 -16.11 20.49 1.14
N LEU A 20 -16.67 21.48 0.44
CA LEU A 20 -17.40 21.24 -0.81
C LEU A 20 -16.48 20.65 -1.88
N LEU A 21 -15.27 21.20 -2.05
CA LEU A 21 -14.28 20.69 -2.99
C LEU A 21 -13.91 19.22 -2.67
N ILE A 22 -13.60 18.92 -1.41
CA ILE A 22 -13.28 17.55 -0.96
C ILE A 22 -14.45 16.61 -1.26
N THR A 23 -15.68 17.04 -0.99
CA THR A 23 -16.89 16.24 -1.25
C THR A 23 -17.03 15.94 -2.75
N ILE A 24 -16.84 16.94 -3.62
CA ILE A 24 -16.88 16.76 -5.07
C ILE A 24 -15.79 15.80 -5.55
N ILE A 25 -14.57 15.91 -5.01
CA ILE A 25 -13.46 15.01 -5.33
C ILE A 25 -13.81 13.57 -4.95
N ILE A 26 -14.31 13.34 -3.74
CA ILE A 26 -14.71 12.01 -3.27
C ILE A 26 -15.80 11.42 -4.17
N ILE A 27 -16.86 12.18 -4.46
CA ILE A 27 -17.96 11.74 -5.34
C ILE A 27 -17.41 11.36 -6.73
N SER A 28 -16.50 12.18 -7.28
CA SER A 28 -15.89 11.95 -8.59
C SER A 28 -15.05 10.67 -8.59
N LEU A 29 -14.23 10.45 -7.55
CA LEU A 29 -13.41 9.25 -7.41
C LEU A 29 -14.26 7.98 -7.24
N GLU A 30 -15.35 8.05 -6.47
CA GLU A 30 -16.31 6.95 -6.35
C GLU A 30 -16.95 6.61 -7.69
N TYR A 31 -17.41 7.62 -8.42
CA TYR A 31 -17.98 7.43 -9.76
C TYR A 31 -16.98 6.80 -10.73
N LEU A 32 -15.73 7.30 -10.76
CA LEU A 32 -14.66 6.75 -11.59
C LEU A 32 -14.33 5.30 -11.20
N SER A 33 -14.29 4.97 -9.90
CA SER A 33 -14.01 3.61 -9.44
C SER A 33 -15.04 2.57 -9.88
N ASN A 34 -16.27 3.00 -10.17
CA ASN A 34 -17.31 2.13 -10.73
C ASN A 34 -17.29 2.09 -12.27
N SER A 35 -16.66 3.08 -12.91
CA SER A 35 -16.59 3.20 -14.37
C SER A 35 -15.33 2.56 -14.97
N CYS A 36 -14.29 2.38 -14.16
CA CYS A 36 -13.04 1.73 -14.56
C CYS A 36 -13.06 0.26 -14.10
N PRO A 37 -13.17 -0.72 -15.01
CA PRO A 37 -13.29 -2.13 -14.66
C PRO A 37 -12.07 -2.65 -13.87
N ASP A 38 -10.88 -2.15 -14.21
CA ASP A 38 -9.62 -2.58 -13.59
C ASP A 38 -9.26 -1.80 -12.32
N ALA A 39 -10.07 -0.81 -11.91
CA ALA A 39 -9.77 -0.03 -10.69
C ALA A 39 -9.94 -0.85 -9.41
N LYS A 40 -10.69 -1.96 -9.48
CA LYS A 40 -10.98 -2.86 -8.35
C LYS A 40 -10.19 -4.16 -8.40
N THR A 41 -9.61 -4.51 -9.54
CA THR A 41 -8.83 -5.73 -9.71
C THR A 41 -7.35 -5.41 -9.49
N ARG A 42 -6.65 -6.35 -8.87
CA ARG A 42 -5.20 -6.26 -8.66
C ARG A 42 -4.59 -7.58 -9.05
N GLU A 43 -3.58 -7.55 -9.91
CA GLU A 43 -2.78 -8.74 -10.18
C GLU A 43 -2.05 -9.14 -8.90
N ILE A 44 -2.20 -10.40 -8.51
CA ILE A 44 -1.52 -10.96 -7.34
C ILE A 44 -0.16 -11.50 -7.81
N PRO A 45 0.95 -11.15 -7.14
CA PRO A 45 2.26 -11.73 -7.44
C PRO A 45 2.25 -13.26 -7.29
N ASP A 46 3.02 -13.96 -8.13
CA ASP A 46 3.20 -15.40 -7.99
C ASP A 46 4.18 -15.69 -6.85
N CYS A 47 3.62 -16.01 -5.67
CA CYS A 47 4.40 -16.32 -4.48
C CYS A 47 5.34 -17.52 -4.67
N HIS A 48 4.97 -18.53 -5.47
CA HIS A 48 5.86 -19.68 -5.71
C HIS A 48 7.06 -19.27 -6.54
N ALA A 49 6.85 -18.47 -7.59
CA ALA A 49 7.93 -17.94 -8.40
C ALA A 49 8.89 -17.06 -7.58
N LEU A 50 8.36 -16.18 -6.73
CA LEU A 50 9.15 -15.31 -5.84
C LEU A 50 10.01 -16.13 -4.86
N ILE A 51 9.42 -17.11 -4.17
CA ILE A 51 10.12 -17.98 -3.23
C ILE A 51 11.26 -18.73 -3.95
N ASN A 52 10.97 -19.38 -5.08
CA ASN A 52 11.97 -20.15 -5.83
C ASN A 52 13.11 -19.28 -6.39
N THR A 53 12.85 -17.98 -6.65
CA THR A 53 13.85 -17.08 -7.23
C THR A 53 14.79 -16.51 -6.17
N TYR A 54 14.26 -16.17 -4.99
CA TYR A 54 14.99 -15.36 -4.00
C TYR A 54 15.48 -16.16 -2.79
N ILE A 55 14.99 -17.38 -2.60
CA ILE A 55 15.31 -18.19 -1.43
C ILE A 55 16.10 -19.40 -1.91
N ALA A 56 17.33 -19.54 -1.44
CA ALA A 56 18.19 -20.66 -1.80
C ALA A 56 17.58 -21.98 -1.28
N ASP A 57 17.74 -23.07 -2.04
CA ASP A 57 17.18 -24.39 -1.72
C ASP A 57 17.50 -24.91 -0.30
N GLY A 58 18.56 -24.40 0.34
CA GLY A 58 18.95 -24.72 1.72
C GLY A 58 18.37 -23.82 2.81
N ASP A 59 17.83 -22.65 2.46
CA ASP A 59 17.20 -21.67 3.36
C ASP A 59 15.66 -21.72 3.32
N ILE A 60 15.10 -22.54 2.41
CA ILE A 60 13.71 -23.00 2.46
C ILE A 60 13.61 -23.88 3.72
N TYR A 61 13.23 -23.28 4.84
CA TYR A 61 13.03 -24.01 6.09
C TYR A 61 12.11 -25.23 5.85
N LYS A 62 12.50 -26.31 6.53
CA LYS A 62 12.14 -27.71 6.27
C LYS A 62 10.64 -27.94 6.04
N THR A 63 10.37 -28.71 4.99
CA THR A 63 9.07 -29.33 4.62
C THR A 63 8.05 -28.42 3.93
N LEU A 64 7.41 -28.95 2.90
CA LEU A 64 6.27 -28.36 2.16
C LEU A 64 5.13 -27.93 3.12
N GLU A 65 5.03 -28.56 4.28
CA GLU A 65 4.06 -28.27 5.34
C GLU A 65 4.31 -26.91 6.03
N GLU A 66 5.57 -26.48 6.20
CA GLU A 66 5.92 -25.14 6.71
C GLU A 66 5.73 -24.04 5.66
N LEU A 67 5.93 -24.36 4.38
CA LEU A 67 5.62 -23.48 3.25
C LEU A 67 4.11 -23.21 3.10
N LEU A 68 3.27 -24.12 3.59
CA LEU A 68 1.81 -24.01 3.60
C LEU A 68 1.26 -23.55 4.95
N SER A 69 2.11 -23.41 5.98
CA SER A 69 1.70 -22.94 7.30
C SER A 69 1.47 -21.42 7.26
N GLU A 70 0.22 -21.02 7.46
CA GLU A 70 -0.18 -19.62 7.68
C GLU A 70 0.02 -19.17 9.14
N ASP A 71 0.63 -20.02 9.97
CA ASP A 71 0.83 -19.69 11.37
C ASP A 71 1.82 -18.53 11.52
N PRO A 72 1.52 -17.55 12.40
CA PRO A 72 2.42 -16.44 12.69
C PRO A 72 3.82 -16.93 13.07
N ILE A 73 4.85 -16.23 12.57
CA ILE A 73 6.24 -16.48 12.95
C ILE A 73 6.45 -16.02 14.40
N ASP A 74 7.02 -16.88 15.23
CA ASP A 74 7.44 -16.56 16.61
C ASP A 74 8.90 -16.07 16.61
N GLU A 75 9.13 -14.90 16.00
CA GLU A 75 10.42 -14.21 15.94
C GLU A 75 10.20 -12.72 16.22
N ASP A 76 11.24 -11.98 16.64
CA ASP A 76 11.11 -10.54 16.78
C ASP A 76 11.11 -9.84 15.40
N LEU A 77 10.51 -8.66 15.35
CA LEU A 77 10.34 -7.92 14.09
C LEU A 77 11.65 -7.62 13.35
N GLU A 78 12.72 -7.29 14.08
CA GLU A 78 14.00 -6.96 13.44
C GLU A 78 14.62 -8.20 12.80
N THR A 79 14.54 -9.34 13.50
CA THR A 79 14.94 -10.65 12.95
C THR A 79 14.15 -11.00 11.70
N VAL A 80 12.82 -10.87 11.71
CA VAL A 80 11.98 -11.13 10.53
C VAL A 80 12.37 -10.22 9.36
N ILE A 81 12.52 -8.91 9.60
CA ILE A 81 12.93 -7.94 8.55
C ILE A 81 14.27 -8.32 7.91
N ASN A 82 15.22 -8.79 8.70
CA ASN A 82 16.57 -9.07 8.23
C ASN A 82 16.73 -10.45 7.59
N THR A 83 15.87 -11.43 7.92
CA THR A 83 16.03 -12.83 7.51
C THR A 83 14.93 -13.34 6.59
N ARG A 84 13.74 -12.72 6.61
CA ARG A 84 12.56 -13.18 5.86
C ARG A 84 12.08 -12.20 4.79
N ILE A 85 12.60 -10.96 4.75
CA ILE A 85 12.17 -9.93 3.80
C ILE A 85 13.22 -9.70 2.71
N PHE A 86 12.88 -10.03 1.48
CA PHE A 86 13.76 -9.96 0.31
C PHE A 86 13.37 -8.82 -0.63
N GLU A 87 14.33 -8.34 -1.42
CA GLU A 87 14.11 -7.25 -2.37
C GLU A 87 13.92 -7.80 -3.80
N ALA A 88 12.68 -7.75 -4.30
CA ALA A 88 12.29 -8.21 -5.63
C ALA A 88 12.18 -7.05 -6.63
N SER A 89 12.13 -7.36 -7.93
CA SER A 89 11.81 -6.36 -8.94
C SER A 89 10.31 -6.02 -8.91
N ARG A 90 9.97 -4.82 -9.38
CA ARG A 90 8.58 -4.35 -9.39
C ARG A 90 7.69 -5.17 -10.33
N GLU A 91 8.30 -5.67 -11.41
CA GLU A 91 7.67 -6.51 -12.41
C GLU A 91 7.23 -7.85 -11.82
N GLU A 92 8.10 -8.49 -11.03
CA GLU A 92 7.79 -9.73 -10.30
C GLU A 92 6.71 -9.49 -9.24
N LEU A 93 6.71 -8.31 -8.63
CA LEU A 93 5.69 -7.85 -7.69
C LEU A 93 4.41 -7.35 -8.36
N ARG A 94 4.23 -7.49 -9.68
CA ARG A 94 2.99 -7.07 -10.38
C ARG A 94 2.54 -5.64 -10.02
N GLY A 95 3.52 -4.74 -9.87
CA GLY A 95 3.26 -3.33 -9.56
C GLY A 95 2.93 -3.02 -8.09
N VAL A 96 3.01 -4.00 -7.18
CA VAL A 96 2.90 -3.76 -5.74
C VAL A 96 4.23 -3.31 -5.13
N ASN A 97 4.18 -2.64 -3.98
CA ASN A 97 5.41 -2.24 -3.28
C ASN A 97 5.96 -3.34 -2.39
N GLY A 98 5.09 -4.23 -1.91
CA GLY A 98 5.46 -5.40 -1.13
C GLY A 98 4.33 -6.42 -1.08
N VAL A 99 4.70 -7.66 -0.74
CA VAL A 99 3.78 -8.78 -0.53
C VAL A 99 4.36 -9.74 0.50
N ALA A 100 3.54 -10.20 1.43
CA ALA A 100 3.81 -11.35 2.29
C ALA A 100 3.29 -12.64 1.63
N CYS A 101 4.18 -13.61 1.45
CA CYS A 101 3.95 -14.90 0.82
C CYS A 101 4.40 -16.00 1.76
N SER A 102 3.46 -16.75 2.36
CA SER A 102 3.78 -17.78 3.36
C SER A 102 4.63 -17.19 4.50
N ARG A 103 5.84 -17.69 4.72
CA ARG A 103 6.78 -17.25 5.76
C ARG A 103 7.80 -16.20 5.31
N TYR A 104 7.62 -15.63 4.12
CA TYR A 104 8.57 -14.69 3.53
C TYR A 104 7.86 -13.45 2.99
N GLY A 105 8.55 -12.32 3.00
CA GLY A 105 8.06 -11.08 2.40
C GLY A 105 8.96 -10.63 1.27
N PHE A 106 8.38 -9.96 0.28
CA PHE A 106 9.10 -9.42 -0.86
C PHE A 106 8.75 -7.94 -0.99
N VAL A 107 9.75 -7.10 -1.19
CA VAL A 107 9.58 -5.64 -1.32
C VAL A 107 10.26 -5.11 -2.57
N ASP A 108 9.71 -4.06 -3.17
CA ASP A 108 10.25 -3.46 -4.38
C ASP A 108 11.64 -2.84 -4.08
N ARG A 109 12.67 -3.37 -4.76
CA ARG A 109 14.06 -2.93 -4.59
C ARG A 109 14.27 -1.46 -4.94
N ASN A 110 13.41 -0.88 -5.78
CA ASN A 110 13.52 0.50 -6.24
C ASN A 110 12.81 1.50 -5.31
N LEU A 111 12.23 1.05 -4.20
CA LEU A 111 11.67 1.94 -3.20
C LEU A 111 12.74 2.87 -2.63
N PRO A 112 12.41 4.17 -2.46
CA PRO A 112 13.22 5.07 -1.66
C PRO A 112 13.50 4.54 -0.25
N LYS A 113 14.55 5.03 0.40
CA LYS A 113 15.05 4.43 1.64
C LYS A 113 14.01 4.40 2.78
N ALA A 114 13.27 5.50 3.01
CA ALA A 114 12.30 5.51 4.11
C ALA A 114 11.04 4.71 3.73
N ALA A 115 10.59 4.80 2.48
CA ALA A 115 9.53 3.94 1.94
C ALA A 115 9.84 2.46 2.11
N LYS A 116 11.07 2.05 1.78
CA LYS A 116 11.52 0.67 1.93
C LYS A 116 11.47 0.19 3.38
N LEU A 117 11.89 1.02 4.34
CA LEU A 117 11.79 0.67 5.77
C LEU A 117 10.33 0.47 6.21
N TYR A 118 9.43 1.35 5.74
CA TYR A 118 8.00 1.22 6.00
C TYR A 118 7.45 -0.09 5.41
N VAL A 119 7.69 -0.36 4.13
CA VAL A 119 7.14 -1.53 3.46
C VAL A 119 7.72 -2.83 4.02
N LYS A 120 9.03 -2.90 4.31
CA LYS A 120 9.61 -4.08 4.98
C LYS A 120 8.97 -4.34 6.33
N THR A 121 8.70 -3.29 7.10
CA THR A 121 8.01 -3.39 8.39
C THR A 121 6.57 -3.85 8.23
N HIS A 122 5.86 -3.33 7.23
CA HIS A 122 4.48 -3.72 6.90
C HIS A 122 4.40 -5.21 6.57
N GLU A 123 5.22 -5.69 5.64
CA GLU A 123 5.20 -7.11 5.27
C GLU A 123 5.65 -8.02 6.43
N ALA A 124 6.66 -7.62 7.19
CA ALA A 124 7.09 -8.38 8.37
C ALA A 124 6.00 -8.49 9.44
N LEU A 125 5.18 -7.44 9.63
CA LEU A 125 4.04 -7.49 10.54
C LEU A 125 2.95 -8.45 10.05
N HIS A 126 2.76 -8.63 8.74
CA HIS A 126 1.89 -9.70 8.22
C HIS A 126 2.42 -11.07 8.60
N LEU A 127 3.73 -11.31 8.47
CA LEU A 127 4.36 -12.59 8.86
C LEU A 127 4.26 -12.88 10.36
N LEU A 128 4.25 -11.84 11.20
CA LEU A 128 4.05 -11.93 12.65
C LEU A 128 2.57 -12.08 13.06
N GLY A 129 1.66 -12.28 12.11
CA GLY A 129 0.23 -12.45 12.40
C GLY A 129 -0.47 -11.17 12.84
N SER A 130 0.04 -10.00 12.46
CA SER A 130 -0.77 -8.78 12.57
C SER A 130 -2.02 -8.94 11.71
N GLY A 131 -3.11 -8.32 12.16
CA GLY A 131 -4.43 -8.48 11.55
C GLY A 131 -4.50 -7.90 10.13
N GLY A 132 -5.72 -7.72 9.61
CA GLY A 132 -5.91 -7.23 8.24
C GLY A 132 -5.17 -5.92 7.91
N GLU A 133 -4.99 -5.67 6.61
CA GLU A 133 -4.22 -4.56 6.00
C GLU A 133 -4.20 -3.24 6.78
N THR A 134 -5.36 -2.75 7.22
CA THR A 134 -5.44 -1.48 7.91
C THR A 134 -4.69 -1.46 9.24
N LYS A 135 -4.77 -2.54 10.04
CA LYS A 135 -4.06 -2.64 11.32
C LYS A 135 -2.55 -2.67 11.08
N THR A 136 -2.10 -3.45 10.10
CA THR A 136 -0.69 -3.56 9.73
C THR A 136 -0.14 -2.23 9.22
N ASN A 137 -0.88 -1.53 8.34
CA ASN A 137 -0.54 -0.19 7.87
C ASN A 137 -0.36 0.79 9.05
N TYR A 138 -1.29 0.83 10.01
CA TYR A 138 -1.17 1.72 11.16
C TYR A 138 0.05 1.39 12.04
N GLN A 139 0.34 0.12 12.27
CA GLN A 139 1.50 -0.29 13.06
C GLN A 139 2.82 0.03 12.37
N ALA A 140 2.93 -0.22 11.06
CA ALA A 140 4.09 0.15 10.28
C ALA A 140 4.27 1.68 10.21
N ALA A 141 3.16 2.41 10.03
CA ALA A 141 3.16 3.87 9.97
C ALA A 141 3.53 4.53 11.31
N ALA A 142 3.14 3.94 12.43
CA ALA A 142 3.53 4.41 13.76
C ALA A 142 5.06 4.35 13.96
N LYS A 143 5.74 3.37 13.33
CA LYS A 143 7.21 3.25 13.36
C LYS A 143 7.88 4.11 12.29
N HIS A 144 7.30 4.18 11.09
CA HIS A 144 7.89 4.82 9.91
C HIS A 144 6.91 5.78 9.20
N PRO A 145 6.48 6.88 9.84
CA PRO A 145 5.44 7.76 9.30
C PRO A 145 5.87 8.46 8.00
N PHE A 146 7.13 8.90 7.93
CA PHE A 146 7.68 9.47 6.70
C PHE A 146 7.83 8.42 5.59
N GLY A 147 8.13 7.17 5.94
CA GLY A 147 8.19 6.07 4.99
C GLY A 147 6.83 5.74 4.38
N MET A 148 5.76 5.79 5.17
CA MET A 148 4.39 5.66 4.67
C MET A 148 4.07 6.74 3.63
N LEU A 149 4.34 8.01 3.95
CA LEU A 149 4.10 9.13 3.04
C LEU A 149 4.92 8.99 1.75
N GLU A 150 6.21 8.66 1.87
CA GLU A 150 7.08 8.44 0.72
C GLU A 150 6.60 7.27 -0.14
N THR A 151 6.08 6.20 0.47
CA THR A 151 5.47 5.07 -0.24
C THR A 151 4.24 5.49 -1.04
N VAL A 152 3.37 6.34 -0.47
CA VAL A 152 2.20 6.89 -1.19
C VAL A 152 2.64 7.70 -2.40
N PHE A 153 3.57 8.66 -2.21
CA PHE A 153 4.06 9.49 -3.32
C PHE A 153 4.78 8.66 -4.39
N TYR A 154 5.59 7.69 -3.99
CA TYR A 154 6.26 6.77 -4.90
C TYR A 154 5.25 5.96 -5.72
N SER A 155 4.23 5.40 -5.07
CA SER A 155 3.20 4.59 -5.75
C SER A 155 2.44 5.40 -6.79
N VAL A 156 2.06 6.64 -6.42
CA VAL A 156 1.44 7.58 -7.35
C VAL A 156 2.41 7.87 -8.49
N TYR A 157 3.63 8.33 -8.19
CA TYR A 157 4.61 8.68 -9.21
C TYR A 157 4.84 7.55 -10.22
N VAL A 158 5.15 6.34 -9.76
CA VAL A 158 5.42 5.20 -10.63
C VAL A 158 4.17 4.73 -11.38
N GLY A 159 2.99 4.80 -10.76
CA GLY A 159 1.73 4.45 -11.42
C GLY A 159 1.37 5.37 -12.58
N PHE A 160 1.74 6.66 -12.51
CA PHE A 160 1.52 7.63 -13.58
C PHE A 160 2.70 7.73 -14.56
N LYS A 161 3.90 7.36 -14.14
CA LYS A 161 5.10 7.42 -14.97
C LYS A 161 4.90 6.54 -16.21
N ASP A 162 5.22 7.12 -17.37
CA ASP A 162 5.17 6.45 -18.68
C ASP A 162 3.76 5.99 -19.12
N GLN A 163 2.70 6.44 -18.44
CA GLN A 163 1.31 6.14 -18.82
C GLN A 163 0.73 7.23 -19.74
N PRO A 164 -0.08 6.87 -20.76
CA PRO A 164 -0.85 7.84 -21.52
C PRO A 164 -1.81 8.65 -20.63
N LEU A 165 -1.99 9.93 -20.94
CA LEU A 165 -2.92 10.82 -20.22
C LEU A 165 -4.36 10.27 -20.17
N GLN A 166 -4.76 9.45 -21.15
CA GLN A 166 -6.09 8.84 -21.17
C GLN A 166 -6.31 7.84 -20.02
N ASN A 167 -5.24 7.24 -19.49
CA ASN A 167 -5.31 6.26 -18.41
C ASN A 167 -5.39 6.92 -17.02
N TYR A 168 -5.10 8.22 -16.92
CA TYR A 168 -4.99 8.94 -15.65
C TYR A 168 -6.28 8.86 -14.80
N PRO A 169 -7.49 9.03 -15.36
CA PRO A 169 -8.73 8.90 -14.58
C PRO A 169 -8.86 7.53 -13.90
N CYS A 170 -8.51 6.45 -14.59
CA CYS A 170 -8.59 5.10 -14.02
C CYS A 170 -7.45 4.81 -13.04
N LEU A 171 -6.25 5.35 -13.26
CA LEU A 171 -5.16 5.29 -12.28
C LEU A 171 -5.52 6.04 -10.98
N MET A 172 -6.17 7.20 -11.07
CA MET A 172 -6.69 7.91 -9.90
C MET A 172 -7.75 7.08 -9.17
N ALA A 173 -8.64 6.43 -9.91
CA ALA A 173 -9.66 5.55 -9.34
C ALA A 173 -9.06 4.33 -8.62
N GLN A 174 -8.03 3.71 -9.19
CA GLN A 174 -7.31 2.59 -8.58
C GLN A 174 -6.61 3.04 -7.28
N ASN A 175 -5.93 4.18 -7.30
CA ASN A 175 -5.32 4.76 -6.09
C ASN A 175 -6.35 5.08 -5.01
N TRP A 176 -7.55 5.54 -5.39
CA TRP A 176 -8.65 5.76 -4.46
C TRP A 176 -9.13 4.46 -3.79
N VAL A 177 -9.27 3.39 -4.57
CA VAL A 177 -9.65 2.07 -4.05
C VAL A 177 -8.58 1.53 -3.08
N ILE A 178 -7.30 1.66 -3.42
CA ILE A 178 -6.17 1.29 -2.54
C ILE A 178 -6.22 2.11 -1.24
N PHE A 179 -6.41 3.42 -1.34
CA PHE A 179 -6.54 4.29 -0.17
C PHE A 179 -7.68 3.84 0.76
N LYS A 180 -8.85 3.52 0.22
CA LYS A 180 -9.99 3.02 1.01
C LYS A 180 -9.68 1.69 1.70
N THR A 181 -8.95 0.81 1.04
CA THR A 181 -8.55 -0.50 1.59
C THR A 181 -7.57 -0.34 2.75
N TYR A 182 -6.56 0.51 2.57
CA TYR A 182 -5.52 0.70 3.57
C TYR A 182 -5.94 1.56 4.75
N PHE A 183 -6.80 2.57 4.56
CA PHE A 183 -7.10 3.56 5.61
C PHE A 183 -8.55 3.58 6.09
N LEU A 184 -9.49 2.99 5.35
CA LEU A 184 -10.93 3.08 5.65
C LEU A 184 -11.61 1.70 5.81
N HIS A 185 -10.84 0.61 5.87
CA HIS A 185 -11.34 -0.77 6.05
C HIS A 185 -12.36 -1.26 5.00
N PHE A 186 -12.39 -0.68 3.80
CA PHE A 186 -13.24 -1.21 2.72
C PHE A 186 -12.58 -2.45 2.10
N ARG A 187 -13.32 -3.54 1.95
CA ARG A 187 -12.82 -4.71 1.21
C ARG A 187 -12.84 -4.43 -0.29
N THR A 188 -11.69 -4.52 -0.94
CA THR A 188 -11.63 -4.78 -2.38
C THR A 188 -12.14 -6.18 -2.68
N GLN A 189 -12.87 -6.35 -3.77
CA GLN A 189 -13.15 -7.68 -4.31
C GLN A 189 -11.84 -8.17 -4.93
N THR A 190 -11.22 -9.16 -4.29
CA THR A 190 -10.13 -9.97 -4.86
C THR A 190 -10.69 -10.97 -5.85
#